data_AF-C6LKB8-F1
#
_entry.id   AF-C6LKB8-F1
#
_cell.length_a   1.000
_cell.length_b   1.000
_cell.length_c   1.000
_cell.angle_alpha   90.00
_cell.angle_beta   90.00
_cell.angle_gamma   90.00
#
_symmetry.space_group_name_H-M   'P 1'
#
loop_
_entity.id
_entity.type
_entity.pdbx_description
1 polymer ?
#
loop_
_entity_poly.entity_id
_entity_poly.type
_entity_poly.pdbx_seq_one_letter_code
_entity_poly.pdbx_strand_id
1 'polypeptide(L)'
;MGDSVKSGAASAADGGGNMKRERLCSGMRDRDGKEIFTQDTVRAYELSQREWSLNEVVFEYGCFKLRQNNRVDALLCSYRSEYLQVTEGK
;
A
#
# COMPACT_ATOMS: atom_id res chain seq x y z
N MET A 1 47.32 21.27 -26.33
CA MET A 1 48.06 20.20 -25.61
C MET A 1 47.88 20.54 -24.14
N GLY A 2 46.80 20.06 -23.51
CA GLY A 2 46.80 18.83 -22.70
C GLY A 2 47.19 19.23 -21.26
N ASP A 3 46.49 18.92 -20.17
CA ASP A 3 45.44 17.94 -19.93
C ASP A 3 44.68 18.29 -18.63
N SER A 4 43.36 18.10 -18.67
CA SER A 4 42.56 17.41 -17.66
C SER A 4 42.76 17.73 -16.17
N VAL A 5 42.06 18.76 -15.66
CA VAL A 5 41.63 18.79 -14.24
C VAL A 5 40.23 18.17 -14.13
N LYS A 6 40.16 16.88 -13.79
CA LYS A 6 38.91 16.24 -13.39
C LYS A 6 38.98 15.91 -11.91
N SER A 7 38.57 16.87 -11.08
CA SER A 7 38.31 16.68 -9.66
C SER A 7 37.18 15.67 -9.49
N GLY A 8 37.52 14.45 -9.12
CA GLY A 8 36.57 13.39 -8.79
C GLY A 8 36.73 12.98 -7.34
N ALA A 9 36.27 13.82 -6.41
CA ALA A 9 35.97 13.40 -5.05
C ALA A 9 34.45 13.36 -4.90
N ALA A 10 33.91 12.15 -4.76
CA ALA A 10 32.63 11.91 -4.11
C ALA A 10 32.68 10.49 -3.54
N SER A 11 33.17 10.40 -2.30
CA SER A 11 32.81 9.30 -1.41
C SER A 11 31.33 9.41 -1.08
N ALA A 12 30.55 8.37 -1.35
CA ALA A 12 29.27 8.01 -0.74
C ALA A 12 28.63 6.92 -1.64
N ALA A 13 28.15 5.78 -1.16
CA ALA A 13 28.07 5.24 0.16
C ALA A 13 27.93 3.73 0.02
N ASP A 14 28.48 2.99 0.98
CA ASP A 14 27.88 1.74 1.43
C ASP A 14 26.37 1.94 1.60
N GLY A 15 25.59 1.12 0.94
CA GLY A 15 24.15 1.30 0.90
C GLY A 15 23.48 0.08 0.36
N GLY A 16 23.71 -1.07 1.01
CA GLY A 16 22.73 -2.15 1.05
C GLY A 16 21.41 -1.60 1.60
N GLY A 17 20.69 -0.88 0.76
CA GLY A 17 19.42 -0.27 1.08
C GLY A 17 18.40 -1.38 1.08
N ASN A 18 18.19 -1.99 2.25
CA ASN A 18 16.92 -2.61 2.56
C ASN A 18 15.86 -1.52 2.42
N MET A 19 15.37 -1.31 1.19
CA MET A 19 14.32 -0.34 0.89
C MET A 19 13.12 -0.78 1.70
N LYS A 20 12.89 -0.11 2.84
CA LYS A 20 11.65 -0.26 3.60
C LYS A 20 10.54 -0.03 2.57
N ARG A 21 9.74 -1.06 2.29
CA ARG A 21 8.61 -0.97 1.34
C ARG A 21 7.73 0.16 1.83
N GLU A 22 7.81 1.31 1.18
CA GLU A 22 7.05 2.50 1.55
C GLU A 22 5.57 2.17 1.48
N ARG A 23 4.83 2.50 2.56
CA ARG A 23 3.38 2.30 2.59
C ARG A 23 2.74 3.51 1.94
N LEU A 24 1.94 3.27 0.90
CA LEU A 24 1.22 4.34 0.20
C LEU A 24 -0.14 4.56 0.84
N CYS A 25 -0.47 5.81 1.14
CA CYS A 25 -1.79 6.19 1.66
C CYS A 25 -2.83 6.19 0.52
N SER A 26 -3.97 5.55 0.75
CA SER A 26 -5.07 5.52 -0.23
C SER A 26 -5.90 6.80 -0.28
N GLY A 27 -5.76 7.67 0.72
CA GLY A 27 -6.66 8.81 0.94
C GLY A 27 -8.05 8.42 1.46
N MET A 28 -8.31 7.12 1.67
CA MET A 28 -9.56 6.63 2.25
C MET A 28 -9.42 6.36 3.75
N ARG A 29 -10.54 6.49 4.45
CA ARG A 29 -10.68 6.15 5.87
C ARG A 29 -11.71 5.05 6.07
N ASP A 30 -11.48 4.21 7.06
CA ASP A 30 -12.39 3.16 7.46
C ASP A 30 -13.54 3.69 8.34
N ARG A 31 -14.41 2.79 8.82
CA ARG A 31 -15.56 3.14 9.67
C ARG A 31 -15.19 3.75 11.02
N ASP A 32 -13.98 3.50 11.50
CA ASP A 32 -13.45 3.98 12.78
C ASP A 32 -12.61 5.26 12.59
N GLY A 33 -12.53 5.78 11.36
CA GLY A 33 -11.78 6.98 10.99
C GLY A 33 -10.28 6.75 10.76
N LYS A 34 -9.81 5.50 10.76
CA LYS A 34 -8.41 5.14 10.50
C LYS A 34 -8.08 5.29 9.02
N GLU A 35 -6.93 5.87 8.72
CA GLU A 35 -6.43 5.95 7.33
C GLU A 35 -5.99 4.57 6.83
N ILE A 36 -6.33 4.28 5.57
CA ILE A 36 -6.03 3.01 4.93
C ILE A 36 -4.80 3.17 4.03
N PHE A 37 -3.80 2.33 4.23
CA PHE A 37 -2.57 2.29 3.46
C PHE A 37 -2.39 0.93 2.78
N THR A 38 -1.47 0.85 1.82
CA THR A 38 -1.00 -0.45 1.32
C THR A 38 -0.42 -1.29 2.46
N GLN A 39 -0.55 -2.62 2.31
CA GLN A 39 -0.14 -3.64 3.30
C GLN A 39 -1.03 -3.68 4.56
N ASP A 40 -2.03 -2.79 4.69
CA ASP A 40 -3.06 -2.99 5.71
C ASP A 40 -3.88 -4.22 5.38
N THR A 41 -4.28 -4.91 6.44
CA THR A 41 -5.38 -5.87 6.36
C THR A 41 -6.66 -5.14 6.73
N VAL A 42 -7.66 -5.22 5.86
CA VAL A 42 -8.98 -4.62 6.08
C VAL A 42 -10.06 -5.69 6.03
N ARG A 43 -11.04 -5.59 6.92
CA ARG A 43 -12.31 -6.29 6.75
C ARG A 43 -13.19 -5.45 5.83
N ALA A 44 -13.71 -6.07 4.78
CA ALA A 44 -14.63 -5.45 3.85
C ALA A 44 -15.99 -6.17 3.91
N TYR A 45 -17.09 -5.42 3.97
CA TYR A 45 -18.43 -5.99 3.95
C TYR A 45 -18.95 -6.11 2.53
N GLU A 46 -19.17 -7.35 2.08
CA GLU A 46 -19.70 -7.67 0.76
C GLU A 46 -21.23 -7.66 0.76
N LEU A 47 -21.85 -6.68 0.11
CA LEU A 47 -23.31 -6.54 0.08
C LEU A 47 -24.01 -7.72 -0.63
N SER A 48 -23.37 -8.30 -1.65
CA SER A 48 -23.89 -9.42 -2.42
C SER A 48 -23.98 -10.71 -1.60
N GLN A 49 -23.00 -10.92 -0.71
CA GLN A 49 -22.87 -12.12 0.12
C GLN A 49 -23.32 -11.90 1.57
N ARG A 50 -23.55 -10.63 1.96
CA ARG A 50 -23.89 -10.19 3.32
C ARG A 50 -22.88 -10.64 4.38
N GLU A 51 -21.61 -10.74 4.01
CA GLU A 51 -20.54 -11.24 4.86
C GLU A 51 -19.34 -10.30 4.89
N TRP A 52 -18.52 -10.43 5.93
CA TRP A 52 -17.25 -9.72 6.04
C TRP A 52 -16.12 -10.62 5.55
N SER A 53 -15.33 -10.14 4.60
CA SER A 53 -14.11 -10.80 4.12
C SER A 53 -12.86 -10.07 4.62
N LEU A 54 -11.74 -10.79 4.72
CA LEU A 54 -10.44 -10.24 5.14
C LEU A 54 -9.56 -10.05 3.91
N ASN A 55 -9.04 -8.83 3.71
CA ASN A 55 -8.36 -8.43 2.48
C ASN A 55 -7.06 -7.68 2.77
N GLU A 56 -6.03 -7.93 1.98
CA GLU A 56 -4.82 -7.09 1.92
C GLU A 56 -5.08 -5.90 0.99
N VAL A 57 -4.72 -4.69 1.41
CA VAL A 57 -4.73 -3.51 0.55
C VAL A 57 -3.45 -3.45 -0.28
N VAL A 58 -3.59 -3.44 -1.60
CA VAL A 58 -2.47 -3.41 -2.55
C VAL A 58 -2.61 -2.26 -3.53
N PHE A 59 -1.50 -1.77 -4.06
CA PHE A 59 -1.48 -0.77 -5.12
C PHE A 59 -0.90 -1.38 -6.39
N GLU A 60 -1.74 -1.56 -7.40
CA GLU A 60 -1.37 -2.19 -8.66
C GLU A 60 -2.02 -1.49 -9.84
N TYR A 61 -1.26 -1.33 -10.93
CA TYR A 61 -1.74 -0.69 -12.16
C TYR A 61 -2.35 0.71 -11.91
N GLY A 62 -1.79 1.46 -10.96
CA GLY A 62 -2.23 2.81 -10.62
C GLY A 62 -3.43 2.91 -9.69
N CYS A 63 -3.95 1.79 -9.17
CA CYS A 63 -5.15 1.77 -8.33
C CYS A 63 -4.94 1.01 -7.02
N PHE A 64 -5.64 1.45 -5.97
CA PHE A 64 -5.76 0.69 -4.71
C PHE A 64 -6.82 -0.40 -4.84
N LYS A 65 -6.48 -1.62 -4.41
CA LYS A 65 -7.31 -2.81 -4.57
C LYS A 65 -7.30 -3.64 -3.28
N LEU A 66 -8.36 -4.44 -3.12
CA LEU A 66 -8.47 -5.46 -2.09
C LEU A 66 -8.09 -6.82 -2.69
N ARG A 67 -7.13 -7.48 -2.05
CA ARG A 67 -6.66 -8.81 -2.42
C ARG A 67 -7.04 -9.83 -1.35
N GLN A 68 -7.70 -10.91 -1.75
CA GLN A 68 -8.03 -12.05 -0.89
C GLN A 68 -7.43 -13.32 -1.50
N ASN A 69 -6.73 -14.14 -0.71
CA ASN A 69 -6.20 -15.44 -1.14
C ASN A 69 -5.44 -15.42 -2.49
N ASN A 70 -4.56 -14.43 -2.70
CA ASN A 70 -3.80 -14.21 -3.94
C ASN A 70 -4.63 -13.87 -5.19
N ARG A 71 -5.94 -13.59 -5.04
CA ARG A 71 -6.78 -13.01 -6.08
C ARG A 71 -7.05 -11.54 -5.76
N VAL A 72 -6.96 -10.69 -6.77
CA VAL A 72 -7.36 -9.29 -6.67
C VAL A 72 -8.84 -9.23 -6.99
N ASP A 73 -9.65 -8.91 -5.99
CA ASP A 73 -11.10 -9.10 -6.08
C ASP A 73 -11.85 -7.80 -6.36
N ALA A 74 -11.39 -6.66 -5.81
CA ALA A 74 -12.12 -5.40 -5.94
C ALA A 74 -11.24 -4.15 -5.85
N LEU A 75 -11.75 -3.02 -6.36
CA LEU A 75 -11.15 -1.70 -6.15
C LEU A 75 -11.49 -1.22 -4.74
N LEU A 76 -10.53 -0.62 -4.02
CA LEU A 76 -10.79 -0.11 -2.68
C LEU A 76 -11.86 1.00 -2.70
N CYS A 77 -11.82 1.87 -3.72
CA CYS A 77 -12.73 3.00 -3.87
C CYS A 77 -14.18 2.63 -4.22
N SER A 78 -14.49 1.37 -4.49
CA SER A 78 -15.88 0.93 -4.67
C SER A 78 -16.61 0.71 -3.33
N TYR A 79 -15.90 0.70 -2.20
CA TYR A 79 -16.49 0.52 -0.88
C TYR A 79 -16.74 1.86 -0.20
N ARG A 80 -17.84 1.92 0.55
CA ARG A 80 -18.10 3.02 1.49
C ARG A 80 -17.30 2.80 2.77
N SER A 81 -16.87 3.88 3.42
CA SER A 81 -16.10 3.81 4.68
C SER A 81 -16.77 2.96 5.76
N GLU A 82 -18.09 3.02 5.89
CA GLU A 82 -18.88 2.23 6.86
C GLU A 82 -18.77 0.71 6.66
N TYR A 83 -18.32 0.25 5.48
CA TYR A 83 -18.12 -1.15 5.12
C TYR A 83 -16.66 -1.59 5.14
N LEU A 84 -15.76 -0.73 5.61
CA LEU A 84 -14.33 -1.03 5.75
C LEU A 84 -13.92 -0.92 7.21
N GLN A 85 -13.04 -1.81 7.66
CA GLN A 85 -12.41 -1.72 8.98
C GLN A 85 -10.96 -2.20 8.91
N VAL A 86 -10.01 -1.34 9.23
CA VAL A 86 -8.59 -1.70 9.33
C VAL A 86 -8.40 -2.61 10.55
N THR A 87 -7.82 -3.77 10.32
CA THR A 87 -7.43 -4.71 11.36
C THR A 87 -5.93 -4.65 11.58
N GLU A 88 -5.51 -4.45 12.82
CA GLU A 88 -4.10 -4.56 13.19
C GLU A 88 -3.69 -6.03 13.06
N GLY A 89 -2.71 -6.31 12.18
CA GLY A 89 -2.05 -7.61 12.15
C GLY A 89 -1.36 -7.84 13.49
N LYS A 90 -1.62 -9.00 14.11
CA LYS A 90 -0.96 -9.41 15.36
C LYS A 90 0.55 -9.53 15.21
#